data_AF-A0A1Y6G220-F1
#
_entry.id   AF-A0A1Y6G220-F1
#
_cell.length_a   1.000
_cell.length_b   1.000
_cell.length_c   1.000
_cell.angle_alpha   90.00
_cell.angle_beta   90.00
_cell.angle_gamma   90.00
#
_symmetry.space_group_name_H-M   'P 1'
#
loop_
_entity.id
_entity.type
_entity.pdbx_description
1 polymer ?
#
loop_
_entity_poly.entity_id
_entity_poly.type
_entity_poly.pdbx_seq_one_letter_code
_entity_poly.pdbx_strand_id
1 'polypeptide(L)'
;MKLVDELYEMYRNKLTGDEEDIDMLAFAFLEEMSHEDLLALIQEMDKQELYNLMGIYLIESLKGKFAQEEYGQHRTNTYHPRNIH
;
A
#
# COMPACT_ATOMS: atom_id res chain seq x y z
N MET A 1 -3.67 -14.49 -10.16
CA MET A 1 -3.40 -13.67 -11.36
C MET A 1 -2.22 -14.26 -12.10
N LYS A 2 -2.24 -14.32 -13.43
CA LYS A 2 -1.05 -14.69 -14.22
C LYS A 2 0.18 -13.86 -13.86
N LEU A 3 0.00 -12.57 -13.57
CA LEU A 3 1.08 -11.66 -13.19
C LEU A 3 1.88 -12.12 -11.96
N VAL A 4 1.20 -12.57 -10.89
CA VAL A 4 1.88 -13.01 -9.66
C VAL A 4 2.68 -14.28 -9.94
N ASP A 5 2.12 -15.20 -10.72
CA ASP A 5 2.80 -16.43 -11.13
C ASP A 5 3.99 -16.13 -12.06
N GLU A 6 3.86 -15.17 -12.97
CA GLU A 6 4.92 -14.73 -13.88
C GLU A 6 6.07 -14.02 -13.15
N LEU A 7 5.76 -13.13 -12.21
CA LEU A 7 6.75 -12.49 -11.35
C LEU A 7 7.44 -13.53 -10.46
N TYR A 8 6.68 -14.46 -9.89
CA TYR A 8 7.24 -15.56 -9.12
C TYR A 8 8.21 -16.40 -9.98
N GLU A 9 7.84 -16.81 -11.18
CA GLU A 9 8.73 -17.60 -12.05
C GLU A 9 9.96 -16.80 -12.53
N MET A 10 9.84 -15.49 -12.77
CA MET A 10 10.97 -14.64 -13.14
C MET A 10 12.00 -14.47 -12.01
N TYR A 11 11.54 -14.42 -10.76
CA TYR A 11 12.37 -14.02 -9.62
C TYR A 11 12.62 -15.12 -8.58
N ARG A 12 11.97 -16.29 -8.68
CA ARG A 12 12.13 -17.44 -7.75
C ARG A 12 13.57 -17.92 -7.54
N ASN A 13 14.44 -17.71 -8.52
CA ASN A 13 15.85 -18.12 -8.45
C ASN A 13 16.80 -16.96 -8.11
N LYS A 14 16.26 -15.74 -7.96
CA LYS A 14 16.99 -14.49 -7.68
C LYS A 14 16.70 -13.93 -6.29
N LEU A 15 15.57 -14.32 -5.70
CA LEU A 15 15.19 -13.99 -4.34
C LEU A 15 15.96 -14.89 -3.36
N THR A 16 16.68 -14.27 -2.44
CA THR A 16 17.22 -14.95 -1.24
C THR A 16 16.10 -15.44 -0.31
N GLY A 17 14.89 -14.88 -0.49
CA GLY A 17 13.66 -15.31 0.18
C GLY A 17 13.23 -14.43 1.35
N ASP A 18 13.94 -13.34 1.62
CA ASP A 18 13.58 -12.40 2.69
C ASP A 18 12.48 -11.44 2.21
N GLU A 19 11.54 -11.11 3.11
CA GLU A 19 10.36 -10.28 2.82
C GLU A 19 10.73 -8.91 2.19
N GLU A 20 11.87 -8.35 2.59
CA GLU A 20 12.38 -7.07 2.08
C GLU A 20 12.75 -7.12 0.59
N ASP A 21 13.28 -8.25 0.10
CA ASP A 21 13.62 -8.43 -1.31
C ASP A 21 12.35 -8.49 -2.19
N ILE A 22 11.26 -9.05 -1.65
CA ILE A 22 9.97 -9.20 -2.35
C ILE A 22 9.32 -7.83 -2.51
N ASP A 23 9.30 -7.04 -1.43
CA ASP A 23 8.77 -5.67 -1.47
C ASP A 23 9.56 -4.81 -2.46
N MET A 24 10.90 -4.87 -2.40
CA MET A 24 11.76 -4.12 -3.32
C MET A 24 11.53 -4.50 -4.78
N LEU A 25 11.37 -5.79 -5.08
CA LEU A 25 11.04 -6.25 -6.44
C LEU A 25 9.67 -5.78 -6.91
N ALA A 26 8.65 -5.87 -6.05
CA ALA A 26 7.31 -5.40 -6.38
C ALA A 26 7.33 -3.89 -6.70
N PHE A 27 8.06 -3.10 -5.93
CA PHE A 27 8.20 -1.66 -6.19
C PHE A 27 8.96 -1.37 -7.50
N ALA A 28 10.11 -2.01 -7.71
CA ALA A 28 10.88 -1.82 -8.94
C ALA A 28 10.07 -2.19 -10.19
N PHE A 29 9.32 -3.29 -10.12
CA PHE A 29 8.43 -3.70 -11.21
C PHE A 29 7.35 -2.66 -11.49
N LEU A 30 6.66 -2.17 -10.46
CA LEU A 30 5.59 -1.17 -10.61
C LEU A 30 6.12 0.20 -11.08
N GLU A 31 7.34 0.58 -10.69
CA GLU A 31 7.97 1.85 -11.10
C GLU A 31 8.24 1.91 -12.61
N GLU A 32 8.51 0.77 -13.25
CA GLU A 32 8.70 0.68 -14.70
C GLU A 32 7.40 0.72 -15.51
N MET A 33 6.24 0.60 -14.86
CA MET A 33 4.94 0.54 -15.53
C MET A 33 4.38 1.93 -15.85
N SER A 34 3.83 2.08 -17.05
CA SER A 34 3.02 3.25 -17.37
C SER A 34 1.63 3.15 -16.74
N HIS A 35 0.91 4.27 -16.70
CA HIS A 35 -0.49 4.29 -16.26
C HIS A 35 -1.39 3.34 -17.08
N GLU A 36 -1.15 3.23 -18.39
CA GLU A 36 -1.89 2.32 -19.26
C GLU A 36 -1.61 0.85 -18.91
N ASP A 37 -0.34 0.52 -18.60
CA ASP A 37 0.04 -0.85 -18.23
C ASP A 37 -0.62 -1.25 -16.90
N LEU A 38 -0.68 -0.33 -15.92
CA LEU A 38 -1.38 -0.55 -14.65
C LEU A 38 -2.89 -0.78 -14.86
N LEU A 39 -3.52 -0.01 -15.75
CA LEU A 39 -4.93 -0.21 -16.09
C LEU A 39 -5.17 -1.55 -16.79
N ALA A 40 -4.27 -1.98 -17.67
CA ALA A 40 -4.34 -3.29 -18.30
C ALA A 40 -4.29 -4.42 -17.27
N LEU A 41 -3.39 -4.33 -16.27
CA LEU A 41 -3.32 -5.31 -15.18
C LEU A 41 -4.64 -5.39 -14.40
N ILE A 42 -5.25 -4.24 -14.09
CA ILE A 42 -6.53 -4.19 -13.37
C ILE A 42 -7.65 -4.82 -14.21
N GLN A 43 -7.65 -4.64 -15.53
CA GLN A 43 -8.65 -5.24 -16.41
C GLN A 43 -8.54 -6.77 -16.50
N GLU A 44 -7.36 -7.32 -16.28
CA GLU A 44 -7.12 -8.77 -16.26
C GLU A 44 -7.47 -9.44 -14.93
N MET A 45 -7.66 -8.67 -13.86
CA MET A 45 -8.04 -9.19 -12.55
C MET A 45 -9.45 -9.80 -12.57
N ASP A 46 -9.60 -10.94 -11.91
CA ASP A 46 -10.94 -11.44 -11.62
C ASP A 46 -11.63 -10.60 -10.52
N LYS A 47 -12.93 -10.87 -10.30
CA LYS A 47 -13.73 -10.12 -9.32
C LYS A 47 -13.17 -10.22 -7.90
N GLN A 48 -12.63 -11.38 -7.51
CA GLN A 48 -12.08 -11.59 -6.18
C GLN A 48 -10.77 -10.83 -6.00
N GLU A 49 -9.91 -10.85 -7.00
CA GLU A 49 -8.64 -10.12 -7.03
C GLU A 49 -8.87 -8.62 -6.97
N LEU A 50 -9.81 -8.11 -7.77
CA LEU A 50 -10.22 -6.70 -7.72
C LEU A 50 -10.80 -6.33 -6.35
N TYR A 51 -11.62 -7.20 -5.76
CA TYR A 51 -12.16 -6.97 -4.42
C TYR A 51 -11.05 -6.90 -3.36
N ASN A 52 -10.06 -7.78 -3.45
CA ASN A 52 -8.92 -7.78 -2.54
C ASN A 52 -8.08 -6.51 -2.69
N LEU A 53 -7.76 -6.10 -3.94
CA LEU A 53 -7.02 -4.87 -4.24
C LEU A 53 -7.75 -3.64 -3.66
N MET A 54 -9.04 -3.52 -3.98
CA MET A 54 -9.86 -2.41 -3.49
C MET A 54 -10.01 -2.44 -1.96
N GLY A 55 -10.11 -3.62 -1.36
CA GLY A 55 -10.18 -3.82 0.09
C GLY A 55 -8.95 -3.30 0.80
N ILE A 56 -7.75 -3.68 0.34
CA ILE A 56 -6.47 -3.20 0.90
C ILE A 56 -6.39 -1.67 0.79
N TYR A 57 -6.62 -1.13 -0.42
CA TYR A 57 -6.57 0.31 -0.64
C TYR A 57 -7.53 1.08 0.29
N LEU A 58 -8.77 0.62 0.43
CA LEU A 58 -9.76 1.26 1.29
C LEU A 58 -9.37 1.18 2.76
N ILE A 59 -8.93 0.01 3.24
CA ILE A 59 -8.53 -0.19 4.64
C ILE A 59 -7.34 0.72 4.99
N GLU A 60 -6.27 0.71 4.18
CA GLU A 60 -5.08 1.53 4.44
C GLU A 60 -5.40 3.03 4.36
N SER A 61 -6.23 3.44 3.39
CA SER A 61 -6.69 4.82 3.27
C SER A 61 -7.50 5.27 4.49
N LEU A 62 -8.37 4.39 5.01
CA LEU A 62 -9.17 4.66 6.20
C LEU A 62 -8.28 4.74 7.45
N LYS A 63 -7.35 3.81 7.64
CA LYS A 63 -6.36 3.87 8.74
C LYS A 63 -5.59 5.19 8.72
N GLY A 64 -5.13 5.62 7.54
CA GLY A 64 -4.45 6.89 7.35
C GLY A 64 -5.31 8.09 7.74
N LYS A 65 -6.59 8.11 7.35
CA LYS A 65 -7.53 9.18 7.74
C LYS A 65 -7.77 9.20 9.26
N PHE A 66 -8.05 8.06 9.88
CA PHE A 66 -8.28 8.00 11.32
C PHE A 66 -7.04 8.43 12.12
N ALA A 67 -5.84 8.00 11.70
CA ALA A 67 -4.60 8.45 12.31
C ALA A 67 -4.46 9.99 12.22
N GLN A 68 -4.73 10.59 11.06
CA GLN A 68 -4.68 12.06 10.90
C GLN A 68 -5.67 12.79 11.81
N GLU A 69 -6.88 12.26 12.01
CA GLU A 69 -7.86 12.81 12.93
C GLU A 69 -7.42 12.69 14.40
N GLU A 70 -6.87 11.55 14.81
CA GLU A 70 -6.32 11.36 16.16
C GLU A 70 -5.12 12.29 16.45
N TYR A 71 -4.23 12.51 15.47
CA TYR A 71 -3.16 13.50 15.58
C TYR A 71 -3.69 14.95 15.61
N GLY A 72 -4.80 15.24 14.92
CA GLY A 72 -5.47 16.55 14.94
C GLY A 72 -6.12 16.88 16.29
N GLN A 73 -6.72 15.88 16.95
CA GLN A 73 -7.34 16.02 18.27
C GLN A 73 -6.31 16.17 19.40
N HIS A 74 -5.13 15.56 19.30
CA HIS A 74 -4.08 15.75 20.31
C HIS A 74 -3.47 17.16 20.33
N ARG A 75 -3.54 17.91 19.22
CA ARG A 75 -3.00 19.28 19.15
C ARG A 75 -3.91 20.34 19.78
N THR A 76 -5.20 20.09 19.96
CA THR A 76 -6.14 21.06 20.53
C THR A 76 -6.20 21.03 22.06
N ASN A 77 -5.61 20.03 22.71
CA ASN A 77 -5.72 19.82 24.17
C ASN A 77 -4.51 20.30 25.01
N THR A 78 -3.51 20.98 24.43
CA THR A 78 -2.29 21.39 25.16
C THR A 78 -2.07 22.90 25.28
N TYR A 79 -3.12 23.68 25.51
CA TYR A 79 -2.95 25.06 26.00
C TYR A 79 -3.91 25.38 27.14
N HIS A 80 -3.58 24.89 28.33
CA HIS A 80 -3.98 25.55 29.57
C HIS A 80 -2.87 26.52 30.01
N PRO A 81 -3.07 27.85 29.92
CA PRO A 81 -2.14 28.78 30.54
C PRO A 81 -2.21 28.59 32.06
N ARG A 82 -1.13 28.08 32.66
CA ARG A 82 -0.95 28.14 34.11
C ARG A 82 -0.77 29.61 34.48
N ASN A 83 -1.81 30.21 35.07
CA ASN A 83 -1.68 31.49 35.76
C ASN A 83 -0.70 31.29 36.92
N ILE A 84 0.48 31.89 36.79
CA ILE A 84 1.44 32.01 37.89
C ILE A 84 1.07 33.30 38.61
N HIS A 85 0.61 33.14 39.87
CA HIS A 85 0.36 34.23 40.82
C HIS A 85 1.66 34.71 41.46
#